data_AF-A0A1A0KHF4-F1
#
_entry.id   AF-A0A1A0KHF4-F1
#
_cell.length_a   1.000
_cell.length_b   1.000
_cell.length_c   1.000
_cell.angle_alpha   90.00
_cell.angle_beta   90.00
_cell.angle_gamma   90.00
#
_symmetry.space_group_name_H-M   'P 1'
#
loop_
_entity.id
_entity.type
_entity.pdbx_description
1 polymer ?
#
loop_
_entity_poly.entity_id
_entity_poly.type
_entity_poly.pdbx_seq_one_letter_code
_entity_poly.pdbx_strand_id
1 'polypeptide(L)'
;MRRLCAGWVGCHGDNLLGLRFALVQGRISGTTFQAAIDYRSPVPLFSSGDEAADHGQAGIHRPSPDAVRAIAKICRHRSDLR
;
A
#
# COMPACT_ATOMS: atom_id res chain seq x y z
N MET A 1 8.93 15.97 -7.29
CA MET A 1 8.24 15.87 -5.98
C MET A 1 8.14 14.40 -5.60
N ARG A 2 8.82 13.95 -4.53
CA ARG A 2 8.78 12.55 -4.10
C ARG A 2 7.49 12.34 -3.30
N ARG A 3 6.70 11.31 -3.64
CA ARG A 3 5.44 10.99 -2.97
C ARG A 3 5.65 9.78 -2.05
N LEU A 4 4.96 9.74 -0.92
CA LEU A 4 4.90 8.57 -0.06
C LEU A 4 3.79 7.63 -0.56
N CYS A 5 3.99 6.32 -0.44
CA CYS A 5 2.95 5.34 -0.73
C CYS A 5 1.87 5.40 0.37
N ALA A 6 0.64 5.75 0.01
CA ALA A 6 -0.46 5.92 0.96
C ALA A 6 -0.77 4.66 1.77
N GLY A 7 -0.76 3.48 1.13
CA GLY A 7 -0.98 2.20 1.82
C GLY A 7 0.11 1.90 2.84
N TRP A 8 1.37 2.16 2.49
CA TRP A 8 2.50 2.00 3.41
C TRP A 8 2.38 2.93 4.63
N VAL A 9 2.06 4.21 4.40
CA VAL A 9 1.89 5.22 5.45
C VAL A 9 0.71 4.87 6.38
N GLY A 10 -0.44 4.51 5.81
CA GLY A 10 -1.65 4.25 6.58
C GLY A 10 -1.62 2.95 7.39
N CYS A 11 -0.82 1.96 7.01
CA CYS A 11 -0.85 0.63 7.61
C CYS A 11 -0.25 0.58 9.03
N HIS A 12 0.81 1.34 9.29
CA HIS A 12 1.55 1.23 10.55
C HIS A 12 1.81 2.56 11.26
N GLY A 13 1.48 3.71 10.65
CA GLY A 13 1.60 5.03 11.26
C GLY A 13 3.01 5.31 11.79
N ASP A 14 3.13 5.58 13.08
CA ASP A 14 4.38 5.90 13.77
C ASP A 14 5.31 4.69 13.97
N ASN A 15 4.83 3.46 13.81
CA ASN A 15 5.64 2.24 13.85
C ASN A 15 6.54 2.07 12.61
N LEU A 16 6.42 2.95 11.60
CA LEU A 16 7.26 2.93 10.41
C LEU A 16 8.69 3.38 10.74
N LEU A 17 9.59 2.42 10.95
CA LEU A 17 10.99 2.66 11.26
C LEU A 17 11.69 3.57 10.22
N GLY A 18 11.41 3.37 8.93
CA GLY A 18 11.95 4.19 7.86
C GLY A 18 11.54 5.67 7.96
N LEU A 19 10.31 5.94 8.41
CA LEU A 19 9.80 7.30 8.62
C LEU A 19 10.52 7.97 9.81
N ARG A 20 10.73 7.21 10.89
CA ARG A 20 11.48 7.67 12.07
C ARG A 20 12.94 7.99 11.73
N PHE A 21 13.62 7.14 10.96
CA PHE A 21 14.98 7.43 10.49
C PHE A 21 15.03 8.65 9.58
N ALA A 22 14.06 8.81 8.68
CA ALA A 22 14.01 9.98 7.80
C ALA A 22 13.88 11.28 8.60
N LEU A 23 13.12 11.29 9.71
CA LEU A 23 13.03 12.44 10.61
C LEU A 23 14.37 12.71 11.33
N VAL A 24 14.95 11.68 11.97
CA VAL A 24 16.22 11.82 12.71
C VAL A 24 17.38 12.25 11.81
N GLN A 25 17.40 11.79 10.56
CA GLN A 25 18.41 12.18 9.57
C GLN A 25 18.11 13.52 8.88
N GLY A 26 17.04 14.23 9.25
CA GLY A 26 16.65 15.51 8.64
C GLY A 26 16.21 15.40 7.18
N ARG A 27 15.85 14.21 6.70
CA ARG A 27 15.36 13.98 5.32
C ARG A 27 13.91 14.40 5.13
N ILE A 28 13.14 14.49 6.22
CA ILE A 28 11.79 15.05 6.27
C ILE A 28 11.65 16.01 7.46
N SER A 29 10.75 16.97 7.35
CA SER A 29 10.39 17.86 8.46
C SER A 29 9.51 17.16 9.50
N GLY A 30 9.47 17.70 10.73
CA GLY A 30 8.50 17.28 11.74
C GLY A 30 7.05 17.43 11.28
N THR A 31 6.75 18.45 10.48
CA THR A 31 5.41 18.64 9.87
C THR A 31 5.05 17.53 8.88
N THR A 32 6.02 17.06 8.08
CA THR A 32 5.82 15.94 7.16
C THR A 32 5.65 14.63 7.92
N PHE A 33 6.42 14.43 8.99
CA PHE A 33 6.28 13.28 9.88
C PHE A 33 4.88 13.24 10.49
N GLN A 34 4.41 14.35 11.05
CA GLN A 34 3.08 14.46 11.67
C GLN A 34 1.97 14.14 10.66
N ALA A 35 2.03 14.74 9.47
CA ALA A 35 1.06 14.49 8.41
C ALA A 35 1.04 13.01 7.97
N ALA A 36 2.17 12.31 8.01
CA ALA A 36 2.24 10.90 7.67
C ALA A 36 1.62 10.00 8.76
N ILE A 37 1.89 10.25 10.05
CA ILE A 37 1.33 9.43 11.13
C ILE A 37 -0.17 9.69 11.38
N ASP A 38 -0.63 10.90 11.08
CA ASP A 38 -2.05 11.28 11.17
C ASP A 38 -2.87 10.85 9.96
N TYR A 39 -2.21 10.40 8.89
CA TYR A 39 -2.89 9.94 7.70
C TYR A 39 -3.85 8.79 8.03
N ARG A 40 -5.06 8.87 7.48
CA ARG A 40 -6.05 7.80 7.51
C ARG A 40 -6.42 7.45 6.08
N SER A 41 -6.27 6.17 5.75
CA SER A 41 -6.62 5.67 4.44
C SER A 41 -8.13 5.82 4.21
N PRO A 42 -8.57 6.35 3.05
CA PRO A 42 -9.99 6.39 2.70
C PRO A 42 -10.56 4.99 2.43
N VAL A 43 -9.68 4.01 2.16
CA VAL A 43 -10.02 2.60 2.05
C VAL A 43 -9.67 1.92 3.38
N PRO A 44 -10.60 1.19 4.01
CA PRO A 44 -10.31 0.44 5.23
C PRO A 44 -9.08 -0.45 5.05
N LEU A 45 -8.22 -0.46 6.06
CA LEU A 45 -7.05 -1.32 6.09
C LEU A 45 -7.37 -2.57 6.89
N PHE A 46 -6.77 -3.68 6.50
CA PHE A 46 -6.88 -4.94 7.25
C PHE A 46 -6.22 -4.81 8.62
N SER A 47 -6.78 -5.52 9.60
CA SER A 47 -6.32 -5.50 10.98
C SER A 47 -5.01 -6.28 11.18
N SER A 48 -4.71 -7.22 10.27
CA SER A 48 -3.50 -8.03 10.28
C SER A 48 -2.98 -8.33 8.87
N GLY A 49 -1.71 -8.73 8.80
CA GLY A 49 -1.12 -9.23 7.56
C GLY A 49 -1.80 -10.51 7.06
N ASP A 50 -2.24 -11.37 7.98
CA ASP A 50 -2.95 -12.62 7.65
C ASP A 50 -4.30 -12.33 6.99
N GLU A 51 -5.08 -11.38 7.54
CA GLU A 51 -6.36 -10.97 6.95
C GLU A 51 -6.17 -10.37 5.55
N ALA A 52 -5.11 -9.59 5.36
CA ALA A 52 -4.75 -9.06 4.05
C ALA A 52 -4.36 -10.16 3.05
N ALA A 53 -3.63 -11.19 3.51
CA ALA A 53 -3.21 -12.32 2.71
C ALA A 53 -4.43 -13.18 2.31
N ASP A 54 -5.29 -13.52 3.26
CA ASP A 54 -6.52 -14.28 3.04
C ASP A 54 -7.42 -13.56 2.03
N HIS A 55 -7.63 -12.25 2.19
CA HIS A 55 -8.40 -11.46 1.25
C HIS A 55 -7.78 -11.46 -0.15
N GLY A 56 -6.45 -11.29 -0.25
CA GLY A 56 -5.74 -11.29 -1.53
C GLY A 56 -5.77 -12.64 -2.26
N GLN A 57 -5.86 -13.74 -1.52
CA GLN A 57 -5.84 -15.10 -2.07
C GLN A 57 -7.23 -15.66 -2.41
N ALA A 58 -8.30 -15.15 -1.79
CA ALA A 58 -9.66 -15.67 -1.93
C ALA A 58 -10.15 -15.81 -3.40
N GLY A 59 -9.67 -14.94 -4.30
CA GLY A 59 -10.07 -14.91 -5.71
C GLY A 59 -9.13 -15.63 -6.68
N ILE A 60 -8.06 -16.30 -6.21
CA ILE A 60 -7.03 -16.86 -7.11
C ILE A 60 -7.60 -17.96 -8.00
N HIS A 61 -8.31 -18.93 -7.42
CA HIS A 61 -8.85 -20.06 -8.19
C HIS A 61 -10.17 -19.74 -8.92
N ARG A 62 -10.90 -18.72 -8.45
CA ARG A 62 -12.17 -18.29 -9.01
C ARG A 62 -12.27 -16.75 -9.02
N PRO A 63 -11.55 -16.07 -9.93
CA PRO A 63 -11.49 -14.62 -9.96
C PRO A 63 -12.86 -14.02 -10.31
N SER A 64 -13.14 -12.85 -9.73
CA SER A 64 -14.34 -12.08 -10.08
C SER A 64 -14.25 -11.54 -11.53
N PRO A 65 -15.38 -11.19 -12.17
CA PRO A 65 -15.36 -10.55 -13.48
C PRO A 65 -14.46 -9.31 -13.53
N ASP A 66 -14.40 -8.55 -12.44
CA ASP A 66 -13.59 -7.34 -12.32
C ASP A 66 -12.09 -7.66 -12.28
N ALA A 67 -11.73 -8.71 -11.53
CA ALA A 67 -10.36 -9.22 -11.50
C ALA A 67 -9.93 -9.73 -12.87
N VAL A 68 -10.79 -10.47 -13.59
CA VAL A 68 -10.52 -10.93 -14.96
C VAL A 68 -10.28 -9.75 -15.91
N ARG A 69 -11.08 -8.68 -15.83
CA ARG A 69 -10.88 -7.47 -16.64
C ARG A 69 -9.55 -6.79 -16.33
N ALA A 70 -9.15 -6.73 -15.07
CA ALA A 70 -7.87 -6.18 -14.64
C ALA A 70 -6.68 -7.02 -15.14
N ILE A 71 -6.75 -8.35 -14.99
CA ILE A 71 -5.73 -9.28 -15.51
C ILE A 71 -5.56 -9.10 -17.01
N ALA A 72 -6.66 -9.12 -17.78
CA ALA A 72 -6.62 -8.92 -19.22
C ALA A 72 -5.99 -7.57 -19.61
N LYS A 73 -6.25 -6.51 -18.85
CA LYS A 73 -5.61 -5.20 -19.05
C LYS A 73 -4.10 -5.27 -18.82
N ILE A 74 -3.65 -5.91 -17.74
CA ILE A 74 -2.22 -6.05 -17.42
C ILE A 74 -1.52 -6.84 -18.53
N CYS A 75 -2.06 -8.01 -18.93
CA CYS A 75 -1.47 -8.84 -19.99
C CYS A 75 -1.37 -8.11 -21.35
N ARG A 76 -2.27 -7.17 -21.66
CA ARG A 76 -2.18 -6.37 -22.89
C ARG A 76 -1.00 -5.38 -22.88
N HIS A 77 -0.62 -4.86 -21.71
CA HIS A 77 0.40 -3.81 -21.58
C HIS A 77 1.76 -4.33 -21.10
N ARG A 78 1.79 -5.50 -20.46
CA ARG A 78 3.00 -6.15 -19.95
C ARG A 78 3.32 -7.39 -20.80
N SER A 79 3.89 -7.14 -21.98
CA SER A 79 4.31 -8.22 -22.90
C SER A 79 5.40 -9.13 -22.32
N ASP A 80 6.08 -8.69 -21.27
CA ASP A 80 7.09 -9.42 -20.50
C ASP A 80 6.50 -10.44 -19.51
N LEU A 81 5.18 -10.39 -19.26
CA LEU A 81 4.48 -11.29 -18.34
C LEU A 81 3.70 -12.40 -19.07
N ARG A 82 3.99 -12.62 -20.35
CA ARG A 82 3.36 -13.66 -21.17
C ARG A 82 4.13 -14.98 -21.13
#